data_AF-X0TJB9-F1
#
_entry.id   AF-X0TJB9-F1
#
_cell.length_a   1.000
_cell.length_b   1.000
_cell.length_c   1.000
_cell.angle_alpha   90.00
_cell.angle_beta   90.00
_cell.angle_gamma   90.00
#
_symmetry.space_group_name_H-M   'P 1'
#
loop_
_entity.id
_entity.type
_entity.pdbx_description
1 polymer ?
#
loop_
_entity_poly.entity_id
_entity_poly.type
_entity_poly.pdbx_seq_one_letter_code
_entity_poly.pdbx_strand_id
1 'polypeptide(L)'
;MQNIVYDITRRVYYSSPRFIQRAAPYFVPSLRQFKKYLHELEESQWFSPKQLEELQNERLRPIIQHAYENVPHYRRIFDDRGLKPRDIDRIADLEKL
;
A
#
# COMPACT_ATOMS: atom_id res chain seq x y z
N MET A 1 8.96 -18.32 -17.46
CA MET A 1 8.26 -17.60 -18.56
C MET A 1 7.85 -16.17 -18.21
N GLN A 2 7.32 -15.88 -17.01
CA GLN A 2 6.93 -14.52 -16.61
C GLN A 2 8.10 -13.51 -16.59
N ASN A 3 9.32 -13.94 -16.25
CA ASN A 3 10.49 -13.06 -16.18
C ASN A 3 10.95 -12.50 -17.53
N ILE A 4 10.81 -13.24 -18.64
CA ILE A 4 11.26 -12.79 -19.97
C ILE A 4 10.29 -11.72 -20.52
N VAL A 5 8.97 -11.93 -20.35
CA VAL A 5 7.94 -10.98 -20.78
C VAL A 5 8.01 -9.69 -19.94
N TYR A 6 8.31 -9.81 -18.65
CA TYR A 6 8.49 -8.64 -17.77
C TYR A 6 9.72 -7.81 -18.16
N ASP A 7 10.83 -8.48 -18.51
CA ASP A 7 12.06 -7.81 -18.91
C ASP A 7 11.92 -7.09 -20.26
N ILE A 8 11.23 -7.71 -21.23
CA ILE A 8 10.94 -7.10 -22.53
C ILE A 8 10.02 -5.89 -22.38
N THR A 9 8.92 -6.00 -21.63
CA THR A 9 7.98 -4.88 -21.43
C THR A 9 8.64 -3.71 -20.70
N ARG A 10 9.53 -3.98 -19.74
CA ARG A 10 10.32 -2.96 -19.03
C ARG A 10 11.31 -2.26 -19.98
N ARG A 11 12.03 -3.01 -20.80
CA ARG A 11 12.99 -2.45 -21.77
C ARG A 11 12.30 -1.56 -22.79
N VAL A 12 11.15 -1.98 -23.30
CA VAL A 12 10.33 -1.22 -24.25
C VAL A 12 9.72 0.02 -23.60
N TYR A 13 9.29 -0.06 -22.34
CA TYR A 13 8.76 1.10 -21.62
C TYR A 13 9.82 2.19 -21.42
N TYR A 14 11.01 1.84 -20.93
CA TYR A 14 12.07 2.82 -20.65
C TYR A 14 12.77 3.35 -21.91
N SER A 15 12.75 2.62 -23.02
CA SER A 15 13.28 3.08 -24.32
C SER A 15 12.27 3.88 -25.15
N SER A 16 10.99 3.85 -24.78
CA SER A 16 9.94 4.58 -25.50
C SER A 16 10.01 6.08 -25.23
N PRO A 17 9.73 6.94 -26.23
CA PRO A 17 9.58 8.39 -26.02
C PRO A 17 8.58 8.73 -24.90
N ARG A 18 8.79 9.84 -24.18
CA ARG A 18 7.98 10.24 -23.01
C ARG A 18 6.47 10.31 -23.27
N PHE A 19 6.04 10.64 -24.49
CA PHE A 19 4.61 10.67 -24.83
C PHE A 19 3.98 9.26 -24.84
N ILE A 20 4.73 8.24 -25.28
CA ILE A 20 4.29 6.83 -25.23
C ILE A 20 4.28 6.33 -23.78
N GLN A 21 5.28 6.70 -22.97
CA GLN A 21 5.31 6.36 -21.54
C GLN A 21 4.08 6.94 -20.80
N ARG A 22 3.67 8.16 -21.14
CA ARG A 22 2.47 8.82 -20.58
C ARG A 22 1.16 8.14 -21.02
N ALA A 23 1.16 7.52 -22.21
CA ALA A 23 0.00 6.81 -22.76
C ALA A 23 -0.09 5.33 -22.34
N ALA A 24 1.03 4.71 -21.95
CA ALA A 24 1.11 3.30 -21.58
C ALA A 24 0.12 2.84 -20.49
N PRO A 25 -0.22 3.63 -19.46
CA PRO A 25 -1.21 3.27 -18.44
C PRO A 25 -2.64 3.05 -18.98
N TYR A 26 -2.96 3.55 -20.18
CA TYR A 26 -4.27 3.40 -20.81
C TYR A 26 -4.40 2.10 -21.62
N PHE A 27 -3.27 1.53 -22.04
CA PHE A 27 -3.24 0.32 -22.90
C PHE A 27 -2.76 -0.92 -22.16
N VAL A 28 -2.10 -0.75 -21.01
CA VAL A 28 -1.57 -1.85 -20.20
C VAL A 28 -2.20 -1.80 -18.80
N PRO A 29 -3.15 -2.71 -18.48
CA PRO A 29 -3.85 -2.70 -17.20
C PRO A 29 -2.94 -2.79 -15.97
N SER A 30 -1.80 -3.47 -16.07
CA SER A 30 -0.81 -3.54 -14.99
C SER A 30 -0.15 -2.17 -14.69
N LEU A 31 -0.06 -1.28 -15.69
CA LEU A 31 0.47 0.07 -15.51
C LEU A 31 -0.54 1.05 -14.92
N ARG A 32 -1.84 0.72 -14.92
CA ARG A 32 -2.88 1.52 -14.24
C ARG A 32 -2.70 1.51 -12.73
N GLN A 33 -2.48 0.34 -12.14
CA GLN A 33 -2.19 0.19 -10.71
C GLN A 33 -0.88 0.91 -10.35
N PHE A 34 0.15 0.72 -11.17
CA PHE A 34 1.42 1.43 -11.01
C PHE A 34 1.23 2.96 -10.99
N LYS A 35 0.49 3.52 -11.97
CA LYS A 35 0.22 4.97 -12.03
C LYS A 35 -0.52 5.48 -10.79
N LYS A 36 -1.47 4.70 -10.25
CA LYS A 36 -2.17 5.04 -9.01
C LYS A 36 -1.19 5.15 -7.84
N TYR A 37 -0.38 4.12 -7.61
CA TYR A 37 0.60 4.13 -6.53
C TYR A 37 1.67 5.22 -6.71
N LEU A 38 2.13 5.44 -7.94
CA LEU A 38 3.07 6.51 -8.24
C LEU A 38 2.50 7.88 -7.87
N HIS A 39 1.25 8.15 -8.23
CA HIS A 39 0.60 9.41 -7.89
C HIS A 39 0.48 9.61 -6.37
N GLU A 40 0.05 8.58 -5.63
CA GLU A 40 0.00 8.62 -4.17
C GLU A 40 1.38 8.89 -3.55
N LEU A 41 2.45 8.31 -4.09
CA LEU A 41 3.82 8.54 -3.65
C LEU A 41 4.30 9.96 -3.98
N GLU A 42 4.02 10.45 -5.20
CA GLU A 42 4.39 11.80 -5.64
C GLU A 42 3.70 12.90 -4.80
N GLU A 43 2.49 12.65 -4.32
CA GLU A 43 1.78 13.53 -3.40
C GLU A 43 2.34 13.43 -1.98
N SER A 44 2.45 12.20 -1.44
CA SER A 44 2.85 11.97 -0.05
C SER A 44 4.31 12.29 0.26
N GLN A 45 5.21 12.32 -0.73
CA GLN A 45 6.63 12.64 -0.52
C GLN A 45 6.86 14.05 0.07
N TRP A 46 5.89 14.96 -0.10
CA TRP A 46 5.97 16.34 0.40
C TRP A 46 5.14 16.56 1.67
N PHE A 47 4.57 15.51 2.25
CA PHE A 47 3.74 15.64 3.44
C PHE A 47 4.59 16.02 4.65
N SER A 48 4.04 16.90 5.48
CA SER A 48 4.57 17.15 6.82
C SER A 48 4.50 15.88 7.68
N PRO A 49 5.30 15.78 8.75
CA PRO A 49 5.25 14.64 9.66
C PRO A 49 3.83 14.32 10.18
N LYS A 50 3.05 15.35 10.50
CA LYS A 50 1.65 15.20 10.96
C LYS A 50 0.74 14.62 9.88
N GLN A 51 0.92 15.02 8.62
CA GLN A 51 0.13 14.49 7.51
C GLN A 51 0.50 13.02 7.22
N LEU A 52 1.78 12.66 7.33
CA LEU A 52 2.22 11.27 7.20
C LEU A 52 1.66 10.40 8.33
N GLU A 53 1.68 10.90 9.57
CA GLU A 53 1.11 10.18 10.72
C GLU A 53 -0.39 9.93 10.53
N GLU A 54 -1.16 10.92 10.09
CA GLU A 54 -2.60 10.75 9.82
C GLU A 54 -2.84 9.72 8.71
N LEU A 55 -2.07 9.78 7.61
CA LEU A 55 -2.16 8.80 6.53
C LEU A 55 -1.82 7.38 7.01
N GLN A 56 -0.83 7.24 7.89
CA GLN A 56 -0.46 5.95 8.47
C GLN A 56 -1.57 5.42 9.39
N ASN A 57 -2.16 6.26 10.25
CA ASN A 57 -3.28 5.89 11.11
C ASN A 57 -4.50 5.45 10.27
N GLU A 58 -4.82 6.18 9.20
CA GLU A 58 -5.91 5.81 8.28
C GLU A 58 -5.68 4.43 7.66
N ARG A 59 -4.46 4.16 7.18
CA ARG A 59 -4.09 2.87 6.56
C ARG A 59 -3.97 1.73 7.58
N LEU A 60 -3.68 2.04 8.85
CA LEU A 60 -3.50 1.04 9.90
C LEU A 60 -4.82 0.33 10.25
N ARG A 61 -5.92 1.07 10.38
CA ARG A 61 -7.24 0.53 10.77
C ARG A 61 -7.68 -0.70 9.95
N PRO A 62 -7.71 -0.67 8.60
CA PRO A 62 -8.10 -1.83 7.82
C PRO A 62 -7.11 -3.00 7.93
N ILE A 63 -5.81 -2.73 8.14
CA ILE A 63 -4.79 -3.76 8.33
C ILE A 63 -5.04 -4.51 9.64
N ILE A 64 -5.27 -3.78 10.73
CA ILE A 64 -5.57 -4.37 12.04
C ILE A 64 -6.86 -5.18 12.00
N GLN A 65 -7.92 -4.62 11.39
CA GLN A 65 -9.19 -5.33 11.21
C GLN A 65 -8.98 -6.64 10.44
N HIS A 66 -8.29 -6.56 9.30
CA HIS A 66 -8.02 -7.73 8.47
C HIS A 66 -7.19 -8.79 9.22
N ALA A 67 -6.16 -8.38 9.96
CA ALA A 67 -5.31 -9.28 10.74
C ALA A 67 -6.12 -10.04 11.81
N TYR A 68 -6.96 -9.34 12.56
CA TYR A 68 -7.82 -9.94 13.58
C TYR A 68 -8.87 -10.90 12.97
N GLU A 69 -9.48 -10.50 11.86
CA GLU A 69 -10.53 -11.30 11.21
C GLU A 69 -9.99 -12.53 10.49
N ASN A 70 -8.80 -12.47 9.89
CA ASN A 70 -8.35 -13.50 8.94
C ASN A 70 -7.19 -14.35 9.45
N VAL A 71 -6.46 -13.91 10.49
CA VAL A 71 -5.27 -14.62 10.98
C VAL A 71 -5.46 -15.12 12.41
N PRO A 72 -5.58 -16.45 12.63
CA PRO A 72 -5.82 -17.02 13.96
C PRO A 72 -4.75 -16.71 15.02
N HIS A 73 -3.53 -16.40 14.60
CA HIS A 73 -2.47 -15.98 15.51
C HIS A 73 -2.75 -14.59 16.10
N TYR A 74 -3.05 -13.60 15.25
CA TYR A 74 -3.33 -12.24 15.71
C TYR A 74 -4.64 -12.14 16.48
N ARG A 75 -5.67 -12.90 16.08
CA ARG A 75 -6.91 -12.97 16.87
C ARG A 75 -6.65 -13.41 18.30
N ARG A 76 -5.85 -14.45 18.51
CA ARG A 76 -5.48 -14.94 19.85
C ARG A 76 -4.74 -13.88 20.67
N ILE A 77 -3.76 -13.20 20.09
CA ILE A 77 -3.02 -12.12 20.77
C ILE A 77 -3.95 -11.02 21.29
N PHE A 78 -4.92 -10.62 20.47
CA PHE A 78 -5.93 -9.62 20.83
C PHE A 78 -6.86 -10.13 21.92
N ASP A 79 -7.43 -11.33 21.75
CA ASP A 79 -8.36 -11.95 22.71
C ASP A 79 -7.71 -12.16 24.08
N ASP A 80 -6.46 -12.67 24.10
CA ASP A 80 -5.68 -12.91 25.33
C ASP A 80 -5.42 -11.62 26.12
N ARG A 81 -5.31 -10.49 25.41
CA ARG A 81 -5.13 -9.15 25.99
C ARG A 81 -6.45 -8.41 26.21
N GLY A 82 -7.59 -9.01 25.86
CA GLY A 82 -8.91 -8.37 25.94
C GLY A 82 -9.09 -7.18 25.00
N LEU A 83 -8.29 -7.10 23.92
CA LEU A 83 -8.30 -6.02 22.95
C LEU A 83 -9.21 -6.32 21.77
N LYS A 84 -9.82 -5.29 21.21
CA LYS A 84 -10.57 -5.33 19.95
C LYS A 84 -9.83 -4.50 18.88
N PRO A 85 -10.04 -4.75 17.58
CA PRO A 85 -9.43 -3.96 16.51
C PRO A 85 -9.60 -2.44 16.67
N ARG A 86 -10.78 -2.01 17.14
CA ARG A 86 -11.11 -0.59 17.40
C ARG A 86 -10.31 0.07 18.51
N ASP A 87 -9.63 -0.71 19.35
CA ASP A 87 -8.79 -0.20 20.44
C ASP A 87 -7.38 0.21 19.96
N ILE A 88 -7.08 -0.09 18.68
CA ILE A 88 -5.89 0.30 17.93
C ILE A 88 -6.30 1.27 16.82
N ASP A 89 -6.37 2.57 17.13
CA ASP A 89 -6.77 3.61 16.16
C ASP A 89 -5.56 4.36 15.60
N ARG A 90 -4.46 4.40 16.36
CA ARG A 90 -3.24 5.12 16.02
C ARG A 90 -2.01 4.22 16.10
N ILE A 91 -0.93 4.63 15.45
CA ILE A 91 0.38 3.94 15.53
C ILE A 91 0.81 3.76 16.99
N ALA A 92 0.60 4.78 17.84
CA ALA A 92 0.94 4.71 19.25
C ALA A 92 0.19 3.60 20.02
N ASP A 93 -1.00 3.19 19.54
CA ASP A 93 -1.76 2.12 20.19
C ASP A 93 -1.15 0.73 19.92
N LEU A 94 -0.24 0.59 18.95
CA LEU A 94 0.43 -0.69 18.65
C LEU A 94 1.27 -1.21 19.81
N GLU A 95 1.69 -0.34 20.74
CA GLU A 95 2.38 -0.74 21.97
C GLU A 95 1.52 -1.61 22.89
N LYS A 96 0.21 -1.65 22.68
CA LYS A 96 -0.72 -2.51 23.44
C LYS A 96 -0.66 -3.98 23.00
N LEU A 97 -0.10 -4.29 21.83
CA LEU A 97 -0.06 -5.64 21.23
C LEU A 97 1.10 -6.50 21.74
#